data_AF-A0A5C7Y6J2-F1
#
_entry.id   AF-A0A5C7Y6J2-F1
#
_cell.length_a   1.000
_cell.length_b   1.000
_cell.length_c   1.000
_cell.angle_alpha   90.00
_cell.angle_beta   90.00
_cell.angle_gamma   90.00
#
_symmetry.space_group_name_H-M   'P 1'
#
loop_
_entity.id
_entity.type
_entity.pdbx_description
1 polymer ?
#
loop_
_entity_poly.entity_id
_entity_poly.type
_entity_poly.pdbx_seq_one_letter_code
_entity_poly.pdbx_strand_id
1 'polypeptide(L)'
;MAAARSGSTPDPAQTRAAVQALAEWLHDEDQPAPDRAALATAVRLTARTLAELAPGASVEVRVPPFVAVQCIAGPRHTRGTPPNVVETDPRSWLLLVAGLLEMGQASAAG
;
A
#
# COMPACT_ATOMS: atom_id res chain seq x y z
N MET A 1 6.23 14.11 24.04
CA MET A 1 5.76 12.74 24.32
C MET A 1 5.01 12.26 23.07
N ALA A 2 5.73 11.66 22.12
CA ALA A 2 5.13 11.12 20.90
C ALA A 2 4.73 9.68 21.16
N ALA A 3 3.42 9.38 21.08
CA ALA A 3 2.92 8.03 21.20
C ALA A 3 3.50 7.16 20.08
N ALA A 4 4.36 6.21 20.43
CA ALA A 4 4.72 5.11 19.54
C ALA A 4 3.42 4.37 19.23
N ARG A 5 2.97 4.41 17.97
CA ARG A 5 1.86 3.57 17.52
C ARG A 5 2.37 2.14 17.51
N SER A 6 1.94 1.32 18.46
CA SER A 6 2.05 -0.14 18.39
C SER A 6 1.17 -0.63 17.25
N GLY A 7 1.66 -0.52 16.01
CA GLY A 7 1.17 -1.34 14.92
C GLY A 7 1.81 -2.72 15.10
N SER A 8 1.00 -3.73 15.42
CA SER A 8 1.48 -5.11 15.37
C SER A 8 1.99 -5.41 13.96
N THR A 9 3.13 -6.09 13.88
CA THR A 9 3.68 -6.57 12.61
C THR A 9 2.63 -7.33 11.82
N PRO A 10 2.35 -6.97 10.54
CA PRO A 10 1.47 -7.75 9.68
C PRO A 10 2.00 -9.17 9.59
N ASP A 11 1.14 -10.13 9.91
CA ASP A 11 1.45 -11.53 9.70
C ASP A 11 1.62 -11.79 8.18
N PRO A 12 2.78 -12.31 7.72
CA PRO A 12 2.99 -12.64 6.31
C PRO A 12 1.97 -13.62 5.76
N ALA A 13 1.51 -14.59 6.57
CA ALA A 13 0.51 -15.56 6.15
C ALA A 13 -0.85 -14.89 5.92
N GLN A 14 -1.30 -14.08 6.87
CA GLN A 14 -2.51 -13.27 6.73
C GLN A 14 -2.44 -12.31 5.53
N THR A 15 -1.30 -11.66 5.32
CA THR A 15 -1.09 -10.74 4.19
C THR A 15 -1.22 -11.46 2.86
N ARG A 16 -0.57 -12.62 2.72
CA ARG A 16 -0.67 -13.45 1.51
C ARG A 16 -2.09 -13.93 1.28
N ALA A 17 -2.76 -14.44 2.31
CA ALA A 17 -4.14 -14.92 2.20
C ALA A 17 -5.10 -13.82 1.75
N ALA A 18 -4.95 -12.60 2.28
CA ALA A 18 -5.77 -11.45 1.88
C ALA A 18 -5.59 -11.05 0.40
N VAL A 19 -4.36 -11.11 -0.13
CA VAL A 19 -4.10 -10.84 -1.55
C VAL A 19 -4.60 -12.00 -2.43
N GLN A 20 -4.39 -13.24 -2.02
CA GLN A 20 -4.85 -14.43 -2.75
C GLN A 20 -6.37 -14.49 -2.89
N ALA A 21 -7.11 -14.05 -1.87
CA ALA A 21 -8.56 -13.94 -1.93
C ALA A 21 -9.07 -12.99 -3.03
N LEU A 22 -8.20 -12.08 -3.52
CA LEU A 22 -8.51 -11.11 -4.56
C LEU A 22 -7.85 -11.47 -5.92
N ALA A 23 -7.16 -12.61 -6.01
CA ALA A 23 -6.29 -12.92 -7.14
C ALA A 23 -7.03 -12.97 -8.48
N GLU A 24 -8.20 -13.60 -8.54
CA GLU A 24 -8.99 -13.69 -9.78
C GLU A 24 -9.33 -12.30 -10.31
N TRP A 25 -9.87 -11.45 -9.44
CA TRP A 25 -10.17 -10.06 -9.80
C TRP A 25 -8.93 -9.24 -10.15
N LEU A 26 -7.78 -9.46 -9.50
CA LEU A 26 -6.55 -8.75 -9.86
C LEU A 26 -6.01 -9.15 -11.23
N HIS A 27 -6.19 -10.40 -11.67
CA HIS A 27 -5.74 -10.85 -13.01
C HIS A 27 -6.73 -10.49 -14.12
N ASP A 28 -8.01 -10.35 -13.79
CA ASP A 28 -9.09 -10.11 -14.75
C ASP A 28 -10.08 -9.08 -14.19
N GLU A 29 -10.15 -7.90 -14.81
CA GLU A 29 -11.02 -6.81 -14.36
C GLU A 29 -12.51 -7.01 -14.67
N ASP A 30 -12.85 -7.97 -15.53
CA ASP A 30 -14.24 -8.34 -15.83
C ASP A 30 -14.85 -9.18 -14.70
N GLN A 31 -14.03 -9.67 -13.76
CA GLN A 31 -14.52 -10.37 -12.57
C GLN A 31 -15.26 -9.43 -11.61
N PRO A 32 -16.23 -9.94 -10.84
CA PRO A 32 -16.91 -9.15 -9.83
C PRO A 32 -15.94 -8.48 -8.86
N ALA A 33 -16.12 -7.17 -8.65
CA ALA A 33 -15.33 -6.43 -7.68
C ALA A 33 -15.49 -7.05 -6.28
N PRO A 34 -14.39 -7.15 -5.50
CA PRO A 34 -14.44 -7.74 -4.17
C PRO A 34 -15.22 -6.87 -3.20
N ASP A 35 -15.63 -7.47 -2.09
CA ASP A 35 -16.24 -6.70 -1.01
C ASP A 35 -15.25 -5.65 -0.45
N ARG A 36 -15.81 -4.52 -0.01
CA ARG A 36 -15.02 -3.38 0.48
C ARG A 36 -14.11 -3.76 1.65
N ALA A 37 -14.50 -4.71 2.50
CA ALA A 37 -13.73 -5.10 3.68
C ALA A 37 -12.52 -5.98 3.30
N ALA A 38 -12.69 -6.90 2.36
CA ALA A 38 -11.62 -7.70 1.77
C ALA A 38 -10.60 -6.80 1.08
N LEU A 39 -11.06 -5.87 0.25
CA LEU A 39 -10.20 -4.88 -0.41
C LEU A 39 -9.43 -4.02 0.61
N ALA A 40 -10.12 -3.48 1.61
CA ALA A 40 -9.49 -2.70 2.68
C ALA A 40 -8.43 -3.50 3.45
N THR A 41 -8.69 -4.78 3.69
CA THR A 41 -7.78 -5.68 4.43
C THR A 41 -6.51 -5.93 3.63
N ALA A 42 -6.63 -6.32 2.36
CA ALA A 42 -5.49 -6.55 1.48
C ALA A 42 -4.62 -5.30 1.34
N VAL A 43 -5.24 -4.14 1.09
CA VAL A 43 -4.54 -2.85 0.96
C VAL A 43 -3.79 -2.47 2.25
N ARG A 44 -4.45 -2.57 3.41
CA ARG A 44 -3.84 -2.20 4.69
C ARG A 44 -2.68 -3.12 5.08
N LEU A 45 -2.83 -4.43 4.89
CA LEU A 45 -1.78 -5.39 5.22
C LEU A 45 -0.56 -5.17 4.34
N THR A 46 -0.75 -5.11 3.01
CA THR A 46 0.37 -4.91 2.06
C THR A 46 1.07 -3.56 2.25
N ALA A 47 0.34 -2.47 2.51
CA ALA A 47 0.95 -1.16 2.79
C ALA A 47 1.78 -1.17 4.08
N ARG A 48 1.29 -1.82 5.14
CA ARG A 48 2.06 -1.98 6.38
C ARG A 48 3.29 -2.86 6.17
N THR A 49 3.17 -3.94 5.40
CA THR A 49 4.32 -4.78 5.03
C THR A 49 5.39 -3.96 4.32
N LEU A 50 5.03 -3.07 3.38
CA LEU A 50 6.00 -2.15 2.76
C LEU A 50 6.70 -1.27 3.80
N ALA A 51 5.95 -0.66 4.70
CA ALA A 51 6.51 0.20 5.75
C ALA A 51 7.46 -0.54 6.71
N GLU A 52 7.28 -1.85 6.88
CA GLU A 52 8.19 -2.67 7.68
C GLU A 52 9.41 -3.15 6.93
N LEU A 53 9.25 -3.50 5.65
CA LEU A 53 10.37 -3.88 4.79
C LEU A 53 11.32 -2.69 4.55
N ALA A 54 10.78 -1.47 4.56
CA ALA A 54 11.52 -0.24 4.39
C ALA A 54 11.12 0.80 5.47
N PRO A 55 11.59 0.65 6.71
CA PRO A 55 11.19 1.54 7.80
C PRO A 55 11.72 2.96 7.59
N GLY A 56 10.86 3.96 7.83
CA GLY A 56 11.24 5.37 7.79
C GLY A 56 10.06 6.31 7.57
N ALA A 57 10.38 7.58 7.31
CA ALA A 57 9.40 8.65 7.18
C ALA A 57 9.75 9.66 6.09
N SER A 58 10.55 9.25 5.10
CA SER A 58 10.93 10.10 3.98
C SER A 58 9.96 10.00 2.81
N VAL A 59 9.18 8.92 2.72
CA VAL A 59 8.13 8.73 1.71
C VAL A 59 6.80 8.45 2.40
N GLU A 60 5.73 9.06 1.90
CA GLU A 60 4.35 8.77 2.30
C GLU A 60 3.62 8.07 1.15
N VAL A 61 3.08 6.88 1.42
CA VAL A 61 2.26 6.13 0.48
C VAL A 61 0.81 6.23 0.90
N ARG A 62 -0.06 6.67 -0.02
CA ARG A 62 -1.49 6.87 0.19
C ARG A 62 -2.29 5.99 -0.76
N VAL A 63 -3.21 5.23 -0.20
CA VAL A 63 -4.16 4.41 -0.95
C VAL A 63 -5.57 4.72 -0.42
N PRO A 64 -6.15 5.86 -0.83
CA PRO A 64 -7.48 6.26 -0.39
C PRO A 64 -8.55 5.26 -0.86
N PRO A 65 -9.59 5.00 -0.05
CA PRO A 65 -9.86 5.58 1.28
C PRO A 65 -9.28 4.76 2.44
N PHE A 66 -8.39 3.79 2.18
CA PHE A 66 -8.12 2.71 3.13
C PHE A 66 -6.95 2.96 4.08
N VAL A 67 -5.85 3.53 3.59
CA VAL A 67 -4.61 3.63 4.35
C VAL A 67 -3.68 4.73 3.84
N ALA A 68 -2.88 5.28 4.77
CA ALA A 68 -1.65 5.99 4.48
C ALA A 68 -0.55 5.47 5.39
N VAL A 69 0.63 5.18 4.85
CA VAL A 69 1.81 4.71 5.58
C VAL A 69 3.03 5.55 5.23
N GLN A 70 4.01 5.56 6.12
CA GLN A 70 5.30 6.16 5.88
C GLN A 70 6.36 5.07 5.81
N CYS A 71 7.28 5.20 4.87
CA CYS A 71 8.36 4.26 4.63
C CYS A 71 9.62 4.99 4.15
N ILE A 72 10.68 4.21 3.95
CA ILE A 72 12.00 4.62 3.47
C ILE A 72 12.73 5.53 4.48
N ALA A 73 13.90 5.08 4.93
CA ALA A 73 14.79 5.89 5.75
C ALA A 73 15.27 7.10 4.96
N GLY A 74 15.36 8.26 5.62
CA GLY A 74 15.80 9.48 4.97
C GLY A 74 15.57 10.71 5.83
N PRO A 75 16.03 11.88 5.37
CA PRO A 75 15.81 13.13 6.08
C PRO A 75 14.32 13.36 6.24
N ARG A 76 13.93 13.73 7.46
CA ARG A 76 12.56 14.18 7.69
C ARG A 76 12.37 15.46 6.89
N HIS A 77 11.38 15.48 6.01
CA HIS A 77 11.14 16.66 5.18
C HIS A 77 10.92 17.87 6.09
N THR A 78 11.76 18.88 5.93
CA THR A 78 11.55 20.20 6.53
C THR A 78 10.58 20.99 5.66
N ARG A 79 9.88 21.94 6.27
CA ARG A 79 8.89 22.79 5.58
C ARG A 79 9.55 23.46 4.36
N GLY A 80 9.00 23.24 3.16
CA GLY A 80 9.47 23.85 1.90
C GLY A 80 10.02 22.85 0.87
N THR A 81 10.31 21.60 1.24
CA THR A 81 10.66 20.54 0.28
C THR A 81 9.41 19.69 0.03
N PRO A 82 9.02 19.39 -1.23
CA PRO A 82 7.83 18.58 -1.51
C PRO A 82 7.87 17.28 -0.70
N PRO A 83 6.76 16.88 -0.04
CA PRO A 83 6.72 15.57 0.58
C PRO A 83 6.84 14.53 -0.54
N ASN A 84 7.75 13.55 -0.43
CA ASN A 84 7.76 12.45 -1.39
C ASN A 84 6.47 11.65 -1.15
N VAL A 85 5.46 11.86 -1.99
CA VAL A 85 4.15 11.21 -1.88
C VAL A 85 3.95 10.30 -3.07
N VAL A 86 3.55 9.06 -2.79
CA VAL A 86 2.99 8.14 -3.78
C VAL A 86 1.52 7.99 -3.44
N GLU A 87 0.63 8.40 -4.35
CA GLU A 87 -0.81 8.25 -4.18
C GLU A 87 -1.38 7.48 -5.38
N THR A 88 -2.21 6.48 -5.11
CA THR A 88 -2.83 5.63 -6.15
C THR A 88 -4.12 5.00 -5.63
N ASP A 89 -4.94 4.46 -6.52
CA ASP A 89 -6.16 3.75 -6.14
C ASP A 89 -5.88 2.33 -5.58
N PRO A 90 -6.85 1.72 -4.87
CA PRO A 90 -6.68 0.40 -4.26
C PRO A 90 -6.31 -0.73 -5.22
N ARG A 91 -6.83 -0.73 -6.44
CA ARG A 91 -6.56 -1.81 -7.42
C ARG A 91 -5.13 -1.65 -7.94
N SER A 92 -4.77 -0.47 -8.42
CA SER A 92 -3.41 -0.19 -8.92
C SER A 92 -2.35 -0.47 -7.85
N TRP A 93 -2.61 -0.09 -6.59
CA TRP A 93 -1.74 -0.45 -5.47
C TRP A 93 -1.51 -1.95 -5.36
N LEU A 94 -2.59 -2.76 -5.35
CA LEU A 94 -2.50 -4.20 -5.20
C LEU A 94 -1.80 -4.87 -6.40
N LEU A 95 -2.02 -4.37 -7.61
CA LEU A 95 -1.31 -4.84 -8.80
C LEU A 95 0.20 -4.58 -8.69
N LEU A 96 0.60 -3.39 -8.26
CA LEU A 96 2.02 -3.03 -8.06
C LEU A 96 2.68 -3.94 -7.02
N VAL A 97 2.10 -4.08 -5.83
CA VAL A 97 2.71 -4.88 -4.74
C VAL A 97 2.63 -6.39 -4.96
N ALA A 98 1.72 -6.85 -5.82
CA ALA A 98 1.68 -8.24 -6.28
C ALA A 98 2.62 -8.52 -7.46
N GLY A 99 3.25 -7.49 -8.04
CA GLY A 99 4.13 -7.63 -9.21
C GLY A 99 3.40 -7.85 -10.53
N LEU A 100 2.11 -7.50 -10.60
CA LEU A 100 1.26 -7.60 -11.78
C LEU A 100 1.23 -6.31 -12.62
N LEU A 101 1.78 -5.22 -12.08
CA LEU A 101 1.94 -3.93 -12.76
C LEU A 101 3.34 -3.39 -12.48
N GLU A 102 4.03 -2.88 -13.49
CA GLU A 102 5.32 -2.22 -13.30
C GLU A 102 5.13 -0.73 -12.98
N MET A 103 6.02 -0.17 -12.16
CA MET A 103 5.90 1.21 -11.70
C MET A 103 5.89 2.22 -12.86
N GLY A 104 6.69 1.99 -13.91
CA GLY A 104 6.74 2.87 -15.08
C GLY A 104 5.46 2.86 -15.92
N GLN A 105 4.64 1.81 -15.81
CA GLN A 105 3.37 1.69 -16.51
C GLN A 105 2.20 2.29 -15.74
N ALA A 106 2.30 2.39 -14.40
CA ALA A 106 1.25 2.96 -13.56
C ALA A 106 1.19 4.50 -13.60
N SER A 107 2.24 5.18 -14.06
CA SER A 107 2.28 6.66 -14.14
C SER A 107 1.34 7.26 -15.21
N ALA A 108 0.71 6.43 -16.05
CA ALA A 108 -0.19 6.88 -17.12
C ALA A 108 -1.67 7.00 -16.69
N ALA A 109 -2.02 6.60 -15.47
CA ALA A 109 -3.41 6.52 -15.00
C ALA A 109 -3.73 7.42 -13.79
N GLY A 110 -2.81 8.31 -13.39
CA GLY A 110 -2.94 9.20 -12.23
C GLY A 110 -3.33 10.63 -12.60
#